data_AF-A0ABD5CKQ2-F1
#
_entry.id   AF-A0ABD5CKQ2-F1
#
_cell.length_a   1.000
_cell.length_b   1.000
_cell.length_c   1.000
_cell.angle_alpha   90.00
_cell.angle_beta   90.00
_cell.angle_gamma   90.00
#
_symmetry.space_group_name_H-M   'P 1'
#
loop_
_entity.id
_entity.type
_entity.pdbx_description
1 polymer ?
#
loop_
_entity_poly.entity_id
_entity_poly.type
_entity_poly.pdbx_seq_one_letter_code
_entity_poly.pdbx_strand_id
1 'polypeptide(L)'
;MRYDHLIADARDAELTESTRVRAAFDAIYCCSPDLESMVQSLTVLGLNADDASLVSRLADWVLNVAPLGPLPMSPSEAVALAERVHKLVGGT
;
A
#
# COMPACT_ATOMS: atom_id res chain seq x y z
N MET A 1 1.98 -8.56 13.67
CA MET A 1 0.55 -8.89 13.49
C MET A 1 0.10 -8.43 12.11
N ARG A 2 -0.19 -9.35 11.18
CA ARG A 2 -0.65 -9.16 9.77
C ARG A 2 0.12 -8.13 8.91
N TYR A 3 0.18 -6.85 9.28
CA TYR A 3 1.00 -5.82 8.65
C TYR A 3 2.48 -6.24 8.52
N ASP A 4 3.11 -6.70 9.61
CA ASP A 4 4.54 -7.06 9.59
C ASP A 4 4.87 -8.16 8.59
N HIS A 5 3.98 -9.15 8.43
CA HIS A 5 4.15 -10.22 7.45
C HIS A 5 4.00 -9.68 6.03
N LEU A 6 2.99 -8.82 5.80
CA LEU A 6 2.75 -8.22 4.49
C LEU A 6 3.89 -7.27 4.08
N ILE A 7 4.47 -6.54 5.02
CA ILE A 7 5.67 -5.72 4.77
C ILE A 7 6.91 -6.60 4.55
N ALA A 8 7.04 -7.73 5.24
CA ALA A 8 8.11 -8.68 4.98
C ALA A 8 8.02 -9.22 3.54
N ASP A 9 6.83 -9.67 3.11
CA ASP A 9 6.59 -10.13 1.75
C ASP A 9 6.84 -9.01 0.72
N ALA A 10 6.43 -7.77 1.00
CA ALA A 10 6.68 -6.64 0.11
C ALA A 10 8.19 -6.34 -0.07
N ARG A 11 8.99 -6.65 0.96
CA ARG A 11 10.45 -6.47 0.95
C ARG A 11 11.21 -7.70 0.42
N ASP A 12 10.57 -8.85 0.34
CA ASP A 12 11.20 -10.10 -0.10
C ASP A 12 11.57 -10.04 -1.59
N ALA A 13 12.86 -10.04 -1.87
CA ALA A 13 13.39 -9.98 -3.23
C ALA A 13 13.24 -11.31 -3.99
N GLU A 14 12.91 -12.42 -3.32
CA GLU A 14 12.61 -13.70 -3.95
C GLU A 14 11.20 -13.72 -4.58
N LEU A 15 10.31 -12.82 -4.16
CA LEU A 15 8.97 -12.67 -4.72
C LEU A 15 8.96 -11.78 -5.98
N THR A 16 7.98 -12.01 -6.86
CA THR A 16 7.80 -11.18 -8.04
C THR A 16 7.46 -9.75 -7.66
N GLU A 17 7.87 -8.78 -8.48
CA GLU A 17 7.57 -7.36 -8.24
C GLU A 17 6.07 -7.10 -8.07
N SER A 18 5.21 -7.78 -8.85
CA SER A 18 3.75 -7.68 -8.71
C SER A 18 3.24 -8.21 -7.37
N THR A 19 3.78 -9.33 -6.88
CA THR A 19 3.45 -9.89 -5.57
C THR A 19 3.85 -8.93 -4.46
N ARG A 20 5.04 -8.34 -4.56
CA ARG A 20 5.56 -7.39 -3.58
C ARG A 20 4.74 -6.10 -3.53
N VAL A 21 4.36 -5.56 -4.68
CA VAL A 21 3.48 -4.38 -4.80
C VAL A 21 2.09 -4.69 -4.24
N ARG A 22 1.55 -5.89 -4.50
CA ARG A 22 0.29 -6.34 -3.90
C ARG A 22 0.38 -6.47 -2.38
N ALA A 23 1.45 -7.06 -1.86
CA ALA A 23 1.67 -7.21 -0.42
C ALA A 23 1.75 -5.85 0.30
N ALA A 24 2.40 -4.85 -0.31
CA ALA A 24 2.43 -3.49 0.22
C ALA A 24 1.03 -2.86 0.28
N PHE A 25 0.20 -3.06 -0.74
CA PHE A 25 -1.19 -2.62 -0.73
C PHE A 25 -2.00 -3.33 0.37
N ASP A 26 -1.86 -4.65 0.49
CA ASP A 26 -2.58 -5.41 1.51
C ASP A 26 -2.18 -4.95 2.92
N ALA A 27 -0.93 -4.52 3.12
CA ALA A 27 -0.47 -3.91 4.37
C ALA A 27 -1.17 -2.57 4.66
N ILE A 28 -1.32 -1.72 3.63
CA ILE A 28 -2.09 -0.46 3.70
C ILE A 28 -3.55 -0.74 4.05
N TYR A 29 -4.18 -1.67 3.33
CA TYR A 29 -5.58 -2.05 3.53
C TYR A 29 -5.83 -2.67 4.91
N CYS A 30 -4.84 -3.40 5.46
CA CYS A 30 -4.91 -3.92 6.82
C CYS A 30 -5.02 -2.81 7.89
N CYS A 31 -4.49 -1.60 7.61
CA CYS A 31 -4.59 -0.46 8.51
C CYS A 31 -5.96 0.24 8.42
N SER A 32 -6.64 0.17 7.28
CA SER A 32 -7.97 0.76 7.06
C SER A 32 -8.74 -0.01 5.96
N PRO A 33 -9.65 -0.93 6.33
CA PRO A 33 -10.25 -1.89 5.40
C PRO A 33 -11.39 -1.33 4.53
N ASP A 34 -11.53 -0.01 4.43
CA ASP A 34 -12.53 0.63 3.56
C ASP A 34 -11.80 1.61 2.67
N LEU A 35 -11.74 1.36 1.37
CA LEU A 35 -10.80 2.04 0.48
C LEU A 35 -11.14 3.53 0.25
N GLU A 36 -12.43 3.82 0.13
CA GLU A 36 -12.95 5.17 -0.06
C GLU A 36 -12.81 5.98 1.22
N SER A 37 -13.15 5.35 2.35
CA SER A 37 -12.93 5.92 3.68
C SER A 37 -11.44 5.99 4.04
N MET A 38 -10.59 5.12 3.50
CA MET A 38 -9.16 5.07 3.81
C MET A 38 -8.46 6.31 3.29
N VAL A 39 -8.68 6.68 2.02
CA VAL A 39 -8.05 7.90 1.48
C VAL A 39 -8.56 9.14 2.22
N GLN A 40 -9.85 9.20 2.54
CA GLN A 40 -10.42 10.30 3.32
C GLN A 40 -9.86 10.35 4.75
N SER A 41 -9.82 9.22 5.44
CA SER A 41 -9.31 9.08 6.81
C SER A 41 -7.83 9.41 6.87
N LEU A 42 -7.04 8.93 5.92
CA LEU A 42 -5.61 9.22 5.83
C LEU A 42 -5.37 10.70 5.53
N THR A 43 -6.18 11.33 4.68
CA THR A 43 -6.11 12.78 4.42
C THR A 43 -6.41 13.57 5.71
N VAL A 44 -7.42 13.16 6.49
CA VAL A 44 -7.73 13.76 7.79
C VAL A 44 -6.58 13.57 8.79
N LEU A 45 -5.89 12.43 8.74
CA LEU A 45 -4.71 12.15 9.56
C LEU A 45 -3.43 12.86 9.08
N GLY A 46 -3.48 13.60 7.97
CA GLY A 46 -2.36 14.39 7.46
C GLY A 46 -1.52 13.70 6.38
N LEU A 47 -2.03 12.66 5.73
CA LEU A 47 -1.45 12.12 4.50
C LEU A 47 -1.48 13.21 3.42
N ASN A 48 -0.34 13.45 2.77
CA ASN A 48 -0.26 14.43 1.70
C ASN A 48 -1.01 13.97 0.44
N ALA A 49 -1.31 14.91 -0.45
CA ALA A 49 -2.07 14.65 -1.67
C ALA A 49 -1.37 13.69 -2.63
N ASP A 50 -0.03 13.70 -2.68
CA ASP A 50 0.76 12.81 -3.52
C ASP A 50 0.61 11.36 -3.06
N ASP A 51 0.76 11.09 -1.76
CA ASP A 51 0.59 9.77 -1.17
C ASP A 51 -0.85 9.28 -1.31
N ALA A 52 -1.85 10.15 -1.14
CA ALA A 52 -3.25 9.82 -1.40
C ALA A 52 -3.48 9.39 -2.87
N SER A 53 -2.84 10.08 -3.81
CA SER A 53 -2.87 9.73 -5.23
C SER A 53 -2.18 8.38 -5.50
N LEU A 54 -1.05 8.11 -4.85
CA LEU A 54 -0.33 6.84 -4.94
C LEU A 54 -1.17 5.68 -4.38
N VAL A 55 -1.82 5.85 -3.22
CA VAL A 55 -2.72 4.84 -2.64
C VAL A 55 -3.89 4.56 -3.59
N SER A 56 -4.49 5.61 -4.17
CA SER A 56 -5.60 5.46 -5.11
C SER A 56 -5.18 4.72 -6.39
N ARG A 57 -4.02 5.06 -6.96
CA ARG A 57 -3.47 4.39 -8.15
C ARG A 57 -3.11 2.93 -7.85
N LEU A 58 -2.55 2.66 -6.68
CA LEU A 58 -2.20 1.31 -6.25
C LEU A 58 -3.46 0.46 -6.06
N ALA A 59 -4.52 1.03 -5.48
CA ALA A 59 -5.81 0.36 -5.32
C ALA A 59 -6.46 0.04 -6.66
N ASP A 60 -6.49 0.99 -7.60
CA ASP A 60 -7.03 0.77 -8.94
C ASP A 60 -6.30 -0.39 -9.66
N TRP A 61 -4.97 -0.41 -9.60
CA TRP A 61 -4.18 -1.52 -10.15
C TRP A 61 -4.51 -2.85 -9.46
N VAL A 62 -4.63 -2.87 -8.13
CA VAL A 62 -4.97 -4.08 -7.37
C VAL A 62 -6.34 -4.64 -7.75
N LEU A 63 -7.32 -3.77 -7.98
CA LEU A 63 -8.70 -4.17 -8.27
C LEU A 63 -8.89 -4.58 -9.75
N ASN A 64 -8.18 -3.93 -10.66
CA ASN A 64 -8.47 -4.02 -12.10
C ASN A 64 -7.37 -4.70 -12.94
N VAL A 65 -6.13 -4.80 -12.44
CA VAL A 65 -4.96 -5.18 -13.26
C VAL A 65 -4.13 -6.31 -12.63
N ALA A 66 -3.97 -6.34 -11.31
CA ALA A 66 -3.12 -7.30 -10.62
C ALA A 66 -3.50 -8.76 -10.93
N PRO A 67 -2.51 -9.69 -11.02
CA PRO A 67 -1.07 -9.51 -10.83
C PRO A 67 -0.30 -9.13 -12.11
N LEU A 68 -0.99 -8.64 -13.16
CA LEU A 68 -0.39 -8.31 -14.45
C LEU A 68 0.31 -6.94 -14.43
N GLY A 69 1.12 -6.70 -15.46
CA GLY A 69 1.75 -5.41 -15.70
C GLY A 69 0.93 -4.48 -16.61
N PRO A 70 1.33 -3.21 -16.72
CA PRO A 70 2.48 -2.60 -16.03
C PRO A 70 2.18 -2.31 -14.54
N LEU A 71 3.23 -2.33 -13.72
CA LEU A 71 3.11 -1.96 -12.31
C LEU A 71 2.86 -0.46 -12.16
N PRO A 72 2.02 -0.02 -11.20
CA PRO A 72 1.69 1.39 -11.01
C PRO A 72 2.84 2.19 -10.39
N MET A 73 3.76 1.49 -9.72
CA MET A 73 4.98 2.00 -9.07
C MET A 73 5.93 0.83 -8.78
N SER A 74 7.18 1.12 -8.39
CA SER A 74 8.14 0.10 -7.99
C SER A 74 7.79 -0.54 -6.63
N PRO A 75 8.24 -1.77 -6.35
CA PRO A 75 8.08 -2.39 -5.03
C PRO A 75 8.60 -1.52 -3.87
N SER A 76 9.74 -0.85 -4.07
CA SER A 76 10.33 0.03 -3.05
C SER A 76 9.45 1.25 -2.74
N GLU A 77 8.84 1.85 -3.76
CA GLU A 77 7.89 2.95 -3.57
C GLU A 77 6.63 2.48 -2.84
N ALA A 78 6.10 1.30 -3.19
CA ALA A 78 4.94 0.72 -2.54
C ALA A 78 5.20 0.42 -1.05
N VAL A 79 6.37 -0.13 -0.71
CA VAL A 79 6.80 -0.34 0.69
C VAL A 79 6.89 0.98 1.43
N ALA A 80 7.56 1.99 0.85
CA ALA A 80 7.72 3.28 1.49
C ALA A 80 6.36 3.96 1.74
N LEU A 81 5.41 3.81 0.81
CA LEU A 81 4.03 4.29 0.98
C LEU A 81 3.33 3.57 2.14
N ALA A 82 3.42 2.24 2.20
CA ALA A 82 2.82 1.44 3.26
C ALA A 82 3.37 1.78 4.65
N GLU A 83 4.66 2.08 4.76
CA GLU A 83 5.28 2.56 6.00
C GLU A 83 4.79 3.94 6.43
N ARG A 84 4.65 4.88 5.48
CA ARG A 84 4.11 6.22 5.77
C ARG A 84 2.67 6.14 6.28
N VAL A 85 1.84 5.34 5.62
CA VAL A 85 0.46 5.09 6.04
C VAL A 85 0.41 4.46 7.43
N HIS A 86 1.21 3.43 7.70
CA HIS A 86 1.23 2.75 8.99
C HIS A 86 1.64 3.68 10.14
N LYS A 87 2.65 4.53 9.93
CA LYS A 87 3.08 5.55 10.90
C LYS A 87 1.97 6.54 11.22
N LEU A 88 1.17 6.93 10.22
CA LEU A 88 0.04 7.86 10.39
C LEU A 88 -1.12 7.25 11.17
N VAL A 89 -1.39 5.94 10.99
CA VAL A 89 -2.48 5.23 11.66
C VAL A 89 -2.11 4.84 13.12
N GLY A 90 -0.87 5.05 13.54
CA GLY A 90 -0.42 4.80 14.92
C GLY A 90 0.25 3.44 15.12
N GLY A 91 0.76 2.82 14.05
CA GLY A 91 1.63 1.66 14.13
C GLY A 91 2.91 1.98 14.91
N THR A 92 3.04 1.37 16.08
CA THR A 92 4.17 1.50 17.02
C THR A 92 5.22 0.43 16.78
#